data_AF-A0A3B3XLH7-F1
#
_entry.id   AF-A0A3B3XLH7-F1
#
_cell.length_a   1.000
_cell.length_b   1.000
_cell.length_c   1.000
_cell.angle_alpha   90.00
_cell.angle_beta   90.00
_cell.angle_gamma   90.00
#
_symmetry.space_group_name_H-M   'P 1'
#
loop_
_entity.id
_entity.type
_entity.pdbx_description
1 polymer ?
#
loop_
_entity_poly.entity_id
_entity_poly.type
_entity_poly.pdbx_seq_one_letter_code
_entity_poly.pdbx_strand_id
1 'polypeptide(L)'
;MCVLLCQAVEDSNSQVLKDVRRVVGDDAYTPQNPKELCARLFTTCYMGSENSSQDTCSRARDLAGEIGSTHVNINIDVAVKGILGIFSVVTGRWPQFHANGGSNRENLALQNVQARVRMVLAYLFAQLSLWARGRPGGLLVLGSANVDESLTGYFTKYDCSSADINPIGGISKMDLKSFLAYCAEQFQLTALRGILAAPPTAELEPLKDGQLSQTDESDMGMMYSELSVIGRLRKISKCGPFSMFCKLIHLWRDVLSPIQVAQKVKHFFRMYSVNRHKMTTVTPSYHAESYSPDDNRFDLRPFLYNTHWNWQFQCIDNQVTHHDDLLIEE
;
A
#
# COMPACT_ATOMS: atom_id res chain seq x y z
N MET A 1 -12.53 -15.45 4.48
CA MET A 1 -13.55 -15.21 5.52
C MET A 1 -14.88 -15.89 5.22
N CYS A 2 -15.59 -15.55 4.14
CA CYS A 2 -16.93 -16.11 3.87
C CYS A 2 -16.96 -17.65 3.80
N VAL A 3 -15.95 -18.28 3.21
CA VAL A 3 -15.82 -19.76 3.19
C VAL A 3 -15.80 -20.34 4.61
N LEU A 4 -15.02 -19.75 5.52
CA LEU A 4 -14.94 -20.19 6.91
C LEU A 4 -16.26 -19.98 7.67
N LEU A 5 -16.98 -18.89 7.37
CA LEU A 5 -18.28 -18.63 7.99
C LEU A 5 -19.33 -19.64 7.53
N CYS A 6 -19.38 -19.96 6.23
CA CYS A 6 -20.25 -21.01 5.71
C CYS A 6 -19.93 -22.36 6.34
N GLN A 7 -18.64 -22.75 6.39
CA GLN A 7 -18.23 -24.01 7.01
C GLN A 7 -18.62 -24.07 8.49
N ALA A 8 -18.38 -23.00 9.26
CA ALA A 8 -18.74 -22.98 10.68
C ALA A 8 -20.26 -23.13 10.90
N VAL A 9 -21.08 -22.56 10.00
CA VAL A 9 -22.54 -22.73 10.05
C VAL A 9 -22.95 -24.17 9.68
N GLU A 10 -22.30 -24.77 8.68
CA GLU A 10 -22.49 -26.17 8.30
C GLU A 10 -22.13 -27.12 9.46
N ASP A 11 -21.05 -26.81 10.18
CA ASP A 11 -20.60 -27.50 11.38
C ASP A 11 -21.49 -27.18 12.62
N SER A 12 -22.67 -26.59 12.40
CA SER A 12 -23.68 -26.29 13.43
C SER A 12 -23.22 -25.30 14.52
N ASN A 13 -22.30 -24.39 14.20
CA ASN A 13 -21.90 -23.32 15.11
C ASN A 13 -23.01 -22.25 15.22
N SER A 14 -23.85 -22.37 16.25
CA SER A 14 -25.00 -21.50 16.50
C SER A 14 -24.64 -20.03 16.74
N GLN A 15 -23.48 -19.76 17.33
CA GLN A 15 -23.01 -18.40 17.58
C GLN A 15 -22.64 -17.70 16.27
N VAL A 16 -21.92 -18.37 15.37
CA VAL A 16 -21.57 -17.82 14.05
C VAL A 16 -22.83 -17.54 13.23
N LEU A 17 -23.80 -18.46 13.22
CA LEU A 17 -25.07 -18.26 12.53
C LEU A 17 -25.82 -17.02 13.05
N LYS A 18 -25.90 -16.87 14.38
CA LYS A 18 -26.52 -15.72 15.03
C LYS A 18 -25.83 -14.41 14.65
N ASP A 19 -24.50 -14.38 14.63
CA ASP A 19 -23.73 -13.19 14.26
C ASP A 19 -23.87 -12.84 12.78
N VAL A 20 -23.84 -13.83 11.88
CA VAL A 20 -24.07 -13.57 10.45
C VAL A 20 -25.45 -12.95 10.23
N ARG A 21 -26.52 -13.54 10.80
CA ARG A 21 -27.90 -13.01 10.71
C ARG A 21 -28.00 -11.57 11.20
N ARG A 22 -27.38 -11.27 12.35
CA ARG A 22 -27.32 -9.92 12.91
C ARG A 22 -26.61 -8.93 11.98
N VAL A 23 -25.45 -9.31 11.42
CA VAL A 23 -24.66 -8.43 10.54
C VAL A 23 -25.35 -8.20 9.20
N VAL A 24 -25.98 -9.24 8.62
CA VAL A 24 -26.71 -9.07 7.36
C VAL A 24 -28.07 -8.39 7.55
N GLY A 25 -28.62 -8.40 8.77
CA GLY A 25 -29.93 -7.84 9.11
C GLY A 25 -31.09 -8.71 8.64
N ASP A 26 -30.93 -10.03 8.68
CA ASP A 26 -31.91 -11.01 8.18
C ASP A 26 -31.90 -12.26 9.09
N ASP A 27 -32.91 -12.41 9.93
CA ASP A 27 -33.00 -13.49 10.94
C ASP A 27 -33.30 -14.87 10.35
N ALA A 28 -33.83 -14.93 9.12
CA ALA A 28 -34.11 -16.19 8.42
C ALA A 28 -32.90 -16.68 7.62
N TYR A 29 -31.93 -15.81 7.36
CA TYR A 29 -30.78 -16.11 6.51
C TYR A 29 -29.87 -17.20 7.09
N THR A 30 -29.45 -18.12 6.23
CA THR A 30 -28.48 -19.17 6.57
C THR A 30 -27.46 -19.27 5.44
N PRO A 31 -26.20 -18.87 5.65
CA PRO A 31 -25.22 -18.77 4.57
C PRO A 31 -24.77 -20.16 4.08
N GLN A 32 -25.10 -20.50 2.84
CA GLN A 32 -24.64 -21.75 2.20
C GLN A 32 -23.59 -21.51 1.12
N ASN A 33 -23.65 -20.35 0.44
CA ASN A 33 -22.74 -20.01 -0.64
C ASN A 33 -21.83 -18.84 -0.22
N PRO A 34 -20.49 -19.04 -0.19
CA PRO A 34 -19.54 -18.00 0.19
C PRO A 34 -19.62 -16.73 -0.67
N LYS A 35 -19.94 -16.85 -1.97
CA LYS A 35 -20.07 -15.70 -2.88
C LYS A 35 -21.31 -14.86 -2.57
N GLU A 36 -22.42 -15.51 -2.27
CA GLU A 36 -23.67 -14.83 -1.91
C GLU A 36 -23.54 -14.13 -0.55
N LEU A 37 -22.88 -14.77 0.42
CA LEU A 37 -22.52 -14.12 1.69
C LEU A 37 -21.58 -12.91 1.45
N CYS A 38 -20.59 -13.06 0.57
CA CYS A 38 -19.67 -11.98 0.19
C CYS A 38 -20.43 -10.75 -0.36
N ALA A 39 -21.45 -10.96 -1.19
CA ALA A 39 -22.25 -9.86 -1.75
C ALA A 39 -22.92 -9.01 -0.67
N ARG A 40 -23.36 -9.65 0.43
CA ARG A 40 -24.03 -8.97 1.55
C ARG A 40 -23.07 -8.23 2.47
N LEU A 41 -21.84 -8.73 2.62
CA LEU A 41 -20.85 -8.26 3.59
C LEU A 41 -19.80 -7.32 2.99
N PHE A 42 -19.46 -7.48 1.71
CA PHE A 42 -18.30 -6.84 1.11
C PHE A 42 -18.69 -6.01 -0.12
N THR A 43 -18.40 -4.71 -0.04
CA THR A 43 -18.54 -3.78 -1.15
C THR A 43 -17.15 -3.38 -1.64
N THR A 44 -16.83 -3.68 -2.89
CA THR A 44 -15.59 -3.26 -3.55
C THR A 44 -15.85 -2.01 -4.37
N CYS A 45 -14.88 -1.09 -4.42
CA CYS A 45 -15.01 0.16 -5.18
C CYS A 45 -13.75 0.42 -6.00
N TYR A 46 -13.90 0.40 -7.32
CA TYR A 46 -12.88 0.87 -8.26
C TYR A 46 -13.09 2.36 -8.53
N MET A 47 -12.04 3.16 -8.34
CA MET A 47 -12.08 4.62 -8.47
C MET A 47 -11.10 5.08 -9.55
N GLY A 48 -11.57 5.00 -10.81
CA GLY A 48 -10.79 5.36 -11.98
C GLY A 48 -10.63 6.88 -12.13
N SER A 49 -9.60 7.26 -12.87
CA SER A 49 -9.33 8.63 -13.35
C SER A 49 -9.13 8.60 -14.86
N GLU A 50 -8.97 9.77 -15.48
CA GLU A 50 -8.60 9.91 -16.90
C GLU A 50 -7.29 9.19 -17.27
N ASN A 51 -6.44 8.91 -16.27
CA ASN A 51 -5.16 8.21 -16.43
C ASN A 51 -5.26 6.68 -16.24
N SER A 52 -6.40 6.18 -15.76
CA SER A 52 -6.55 4.77 -15.40
C SER A 52 -6.82 3.90 -16.63
N SER A 53 -6.15 2.75 -16.71
CA SER A 53 -6.30 1.85 -17.85
C SER A 53 -7.60 1.05 -17.80
N GLN A 54 -8.04 0.58 -18.98
CA GLN A 54 -9.17 -0.35 -19.07
C GLN A 54 -8.82 -1.70 -18.42
N ASP A 55 -7.54 -2.07 -18.41
CA ASP A 55 -7.05 -3.33 -17.88
C ASP A 55 -7.15 -3.40 -16.36
N THR A 56 -6.76 -2.35 -15.63
CA THR A 56 -6.92 -2.28 -14.17
C THR A 56 -8.39 -2.29 -13.76
N CYS A 57 -9.24 -1.56 -14.48
CA CYS A 57 -10.68 -1.57 -14.27
C CYS A 57 -11.30 -2.96 -14.49
N SER A 58 -10.89 -3.65 -15.56
CA SER A 58 -11.43 -4.98 -15.89
C SER A 58 -10.99 -6.03 -14.87
N ARG A 59 -9.70 -6.04 -14.47
CA ARG A 59 -9.21 -6.94 -13.42
C ARG A 59 -9.93 -6.77 -12.08
N ALA A 60 -10.21 -5.52 -11.69
CA ALA A 60 -10.95 -5.24 -10.45
C ALA A 60 -12.39 -5.77 -10.52
N ARG A 61 -13.06 -5.59 -11.65
CA ARG A 61 -14.42 -6.11 -11.91
C ARG A 61 -14.45 -7.64 -11.90
N ASP A 62 -13.50 -8.27 -12.60
CA ASP A 62 -13.44 -9.73 -12.73
C ASP A 62 -13.22 -10.39 -11.37
N LEU A 63 -12.25 -9.89 -10.58
CA LEU A 63 -12.04 -10.38 -9.22
C LEU A 63 -13.26 -10.18 -8.33
N ALA A 64 -13.92 -9.01 -8.42
CA ALA A 64 -15.13 -8.72 -7.67
C ALA A 64 -16.27 -9.70 -8.01
N GLY A 65 -16.42 -10.06 -9.29
CA GLY A 65 -17.37 -11.07 -9.76
C GLY A 65 -17.00 -12.49 -9.30
N GLU A 66 -15.72 -12.85 -9.35
CA GLU A 66 -15.25 -14.14 -8.87
C GLU A 66 -15.49 -14.34 -7.36
N ILE A 67 -15.25 -13.33 -6.53
CA ILE A 67 -15.51 -13.41 -5.07
C ILE A 67 -16.98 -13.15 -4.70
N GLY A 68 -17.77 -12.55 -5.60
CA GLY A 68 -19.18 -12.23 -5.38
C GLY A 68 -19.45 -10.93 -4.62
N SER A 69 -18.51 -9.99 -4.55
CA SER A 69 -18.72 -8.72 -3.82
C SER A 69 -19.71 -7.79 -4.52
N THR A 70 -20.37 -6.89 -3.78
CA THR A 70 -21.07 -5.75 -4.41
C THR A 70 -20.02 -4.82 -5.01
N HIS A 71 -19.93 -4.71 -6.34
CA HIS A 71 -18.90 -3.90 -7.00
C HIS A 71 -19.43 -2.54 -7.46
N VAL A 72 -18.68 -1.48 -7.16
CA VAL A 72 -18.95 -0.11 -7.60
C VAL A 72 -17.78 0.38 -8.44
N ASN A 73 -18.07 1.03 -9.56
CA ASN A 73 -17.08 1.70 -10.40
C ASN A 73 -17.44 3.19 -10.48
N ILE A 74 -16.52 4.06 -10.08
CA ILE A 74 -16.68 5.51 -10.13
C ILE A 74 -15.49 6.17 -10.82
N ASN A 75 -15.75 7.32 -11.45
CA ASN A 75 -14.74 8.21 -11.99
C ASN A 75 -14.55 9.41 -11.04
N ILE A 76 -13.30 9.76 -10.71
CA ILE A 76 -12.97 10.82 -9.75
C ILE A 76 -12.70 12.19 -10.39
N ASP A 77 -12.64 12.27 -11.72
CA ASP A 77 -12.11 13.44 -12.43
C ASP A 77 -12.94 14.70 -12.18
N VAL A 78 -14.25 14.57 -12.05
CA VAL A 78 -15.14 15.70 -11.73
C VAL A 78 -14.79 16.32 -10.38
N ALA A 79 -14.57 15.49 -9.36
CA ALA A 79 -14.19 15.95 -8.03
C ALA A 79 -12.78 16.56 -8.03
N VAL A 80 -11.83 15.92 -8.73
CA VAL A 80 -10.46 16.43 -8.87
C VAL A 80 -10.45 17.79 -9.59
N LYS A 81 -11.14 17.91 -10.73
CA LYS A 81 -11.26 19.16 -11.49
C LYS A 81 -11.94 20.26 -10.67
N GLY A 82 -12.94 19.93 -9.86
CA GLY A 82 -13.56 20.86 -8.92
C GLY A 82 -12.57 21.44 -7.90
N ILE A 83 -11.76 20.57 -7.26
CA ILE A 83 -10.74 20.99 -6.28
C ILE A 83 -9.66 21.85 -6.93
N LEU A 84 -9.16 21.45 -8.10
CA LEU A 84 -8.15 22.22 -8.84
C LEU A 84 -8.70 23.55 -9.36
N GLY A 85 -9.99 23.60 -9.71
CA GLY A 85 -10.71 24.82 -10.06
C GLY A 85 -10.69 25.84 -8.93
N ILE A 86 -10.97 25.42 -7.69
CA ILE A 86 -10.89 26.30 -6.51
C ILE A 86 -9.48 26.87 -6.35
N PHE A 87 -8.45 26.01 -6.45
CA PHE A 87 -7.06 26.47 -6.35
C PHE A 87 -6.70 27.49 -7.45
N SER A 88 -7.13 27.23 -8.69
CA SER A 88 -6.87 28.10 -9.83
C SER A 88 -7.55 29.46 -9.69
N VAL A 89 -8.80 29.50 -9.24
CA VAL A 89 -9.54 30.76 -9.00
C VAL A 89 -8.82 31.65 -7.99
N VAL A 90 -8.26 31.08 -6.93
CA VAL A 90 -7.57 31.84 -5.87
C VAL A 90 -6.16 32.25 -6.27
N THR A 91 -5.42 31.39 -6.97
CA THR A 91 -3.99 31.59 -7.23
C THR A 91 -3.65 32.12 -8.62
N GLY A 92 -4.62 32.06 -9.55
CA GLY A 92 -4.42 32.37 -10.97
C GLY A 92 -3.53 31.35 -11.71
N ARG A 93 -3.28 30.17 -11.12
CA ARG A 93 -2.40 29.14 -11.70
C ARG A 93 -3.09 27.78 -11.74
N TRP A 94 -2.88 27.07 -12.84
CA TRP A 94 -3.29 25.67 -12.99
C TRP A 94 -2.06 24.76 -12.98
N PRO A 95 -1.90 23.86 -11.98
CA PRO A 95 -0.77 22.95 -11.93
C PRO A 95 -0.82 21.92 -13.06
N GLN A 96 0.35 21.52 -13.56
CA GLN A 96 0.47 20.56 -14.67
C GLN A 96 1.20 19.28 -14.25
N PHE A 97 0.84 18.15 -14.88
CA PHE A 97 1.62 16.92 -14.76
C PHE A 97 2.98 17.06 -15.44
N HIS A 98 3.94 16.24 -15.06
CA HIS A 98 5.28 16.25 -15.66
C HIS A 98 5.23 16.01 -17.18
N ALA A 99 4.37 15.10 -17.63
CA ALA A 99 4.11 14.84 -19.05
C ALA A 99 3.63 16.08 -19.84
N ASN A 100 3.09 17.08 -19.15
CA ASN A 100 2.60 18.32 -19.73
C ASN A 100 3.50 19.54 -19.44
N GLY A 101 4.72 19.32 -18.91
CA GLY A 101 5.69 20.37 -18.61
C GLY A 101 5.64 20.93 -17.19
N GLY A 102 4.87 20.32 -16.28
CA GLY A 102 4.82 20.71 -14.88
C GLY A 102 6.06 20.30 -14.09
N SER A 103 6.33 21.01 -12.99
CA SER A 103 7.44 20.68 -12.08
C SER A 103 7.18 19.42 -11.25
N ASN A 104 8.22 18.82 -10.67
CA ASN A 104 8.09 17.69 -9.73
C ASN A 104 7.11 17.97 -8.58
N ARG A 105 7.05 19.22 -8.12
CA ARG A 105 6.13 19.63 -7.05
C ARG A 105 4.67 19.60 -7.52
N GLU A 106 4.40 20.14 -8.71
CA GLU A 106 3.05 20.14 -9.29
C GLU A 106 2.58 18.72 -9.58
N ASN A 107 3.44 17.92 -10.20
CA ASN A 107 3.18 16.53 -10.52
C ASN A 107 2.80 15.72 -9.26
N LEU A 108 3.62 15.80 -8.21
CA LEU A 108 3.34 15.14 -6.94
C LEU A 108 2.06 15.68 -6.28
N ALA A 109 1.79 16.98 -6.37
CA ALA A 109 0.57 17.57 -5.82
C ALA A 109 -0.69 17.04 -6.53
N LEU A 110 -0.68 16.94 -7.86
CA LEU A 110 -1.79 16.40 -8.65
C LEU A 110 -2.08 14.94 -8.33
N GLN A 111 -1.04 14.10 -8.21
CA GLN A 111 -1.18 12.71 -7.77
C GLN A 111 -1.78 12.62 -6.36
N ASN A 112 -1.25 13.43 -5.42
CA ASN A 112 -1.74 13.46 -4.05
C ASN A 112 -3.22 13.91 -3.95
N VAL A 113 -3.68 14.85 -4.79
CA VAL A 113 -5.09 15.27 -4.82
C VAL A 113 -5.97 14.09 -5.24
N GLN A 114 -5.62 13.39 -6.32
CA GLN A 114 -6.34 12.21 -6.76
C GLN A 114 -6.39 11.13 -5.66
N ALA A 115 -5.25 10.85 -5.01
CA ALA A 115 -5.16 9.86 -3.95
C ALA A 115 -6.07 10.20 -2.74
N ARG A 116 -6.14 11.48 -2.34
CA ARG A 116 -7.01 11.92 -1.23
C ARG A 116 -8.48 11.98 -1.60
N VAL A 117 -8.83 12.34 -2.83
CA VAL A 117 -10.22 12.30 -3.31
C VAL A 117 -10.78 10.88 -3.22
N ARG A 118 -9.97 9.87 -3.55
CA ARG A 118 -10.39 8.46 -3.40
C ARG A 118 -10.71 8.12 -1.94
N MET A 119 -9.92 8.61 -0.97
CA MET A 119 -10.22 8.42 0.45
C MET A 119 -11.55 9.06 0.86
N VAL A 120 -11.79 10.32 0.45
CA VAL A 120 -13.05 11.02 0.73
C VAL A 120 -14.25 10.24 0.18
N LEU A 121 -14.14 9.76 -1.07
CA LEU A 121 -15.19 8.96 -1.69
C LEU A 121 -15.36 7.60 -1.01
N ALA A 122 -14.27 6.93 -0.60
CA ALA A 122 -14.35 5.65 0.10
C ALA A 122 -15.20 5.77 1.38
N TYR A 123 -14.95 6.82 2.18
CA TYR A 123 -15.72 7.08 3.40
C TYR A 123 -17.17 7.50 3.11
N LEU A 124 -17.41 8.29 2.07
CA LEU A 124 -18.78 8.65 1.65
C LEU A 124 -19.59 7.40 1.29
N PHE A 125 -19.03 6.49 0.49
CA PHE A 125 -19.68 5.23 0.13
C PHE A 125 -19.80 4.29 1.32
N ALA A 126 -18.83 4.26 2.22
CA ALA A 126 -18.92 3.45 3.43
C ALA A 126 -20.09 3.89 4.32
N GLN A 127 -20.31 5.21 4.43
CA GLN A 127 -21.40 5.77 5.24
C GLN A 127 -22.78 5.67 4.55
N LEU A 128 -22.86 5.83 3.23
CA LEU A 128 -24.15 6.01 2.53
C LEU A 128 -24.53 4.88 1.57
N SER A 129 -23.65 3.94 1.23
CA SER A 129 -24.01 2.90 0.24
C SER A 129 -25.09 1.94 0.75
N LEU A 130 -25.15 1.65 2.05
CA LEU A 130 -26.23 0.85 2.63
C LEU A 130 -27.53 1.65 2.69
N TRP A 131 -27.46 2.92 3.11
CA TRP A 131 -28.59 3.85 3.08
C TRP A 131 -29.21 3.98 1.69
N ALA A 132 -28.40 4.13 0.64
CA ALA A 132 -28.87 4.21 -0.74
C ALA A 132 -29.57 2.93 -1.23
N ARG A 133 -29.32 1.79 -0.56
CA ARG A 133 -29.98 0.50 -0.79
C ARG A 133 -31.14 0.24 0.17
N GLY A 134 -31.56 1.24 0.96
CA GLY A 134 -32.62 1.11 1.95
C GLY A 134 -32.25 0.22 3.15
N ARG A 135 -30.96 0.00 3.40
CA ARG A 135 -30.47 -0.83 4.51
C ARG A 135 -29.90 0.04 5.64
N PRO A 136 -30.12 -0.35 6.92
CA PRO A 136 -29.52 0.34 8.05
C PRO A 136 -28.01 0.06 8.14
N GLY A 137 -27.31 0.88 8.93
CA GLY A 137 -25.88 0.71 9.25
C GLY A 137 -24.93 1.40 8.27
N GLY A 138 -23.63 1.13 8.46
CA GLY A 138 -22.53 1.63 7.64
C GLY A 138 -21.46 0.55 7.47
N LEU A 139 -20.47 0.82 6.63
CA LEU A 139 -19.36 -0.09 6.35
C LEU A 139 -18.08 0.37 7.05
N LEU A 140 -17.22 -0.59 7.38
CA LEU A 140 -15.83 -0.31 7.74
C LEU A 140 -15.00 -0.17 6.46
N VAL A 141 -14.20 0.89 6.37
CA VAL A 141 -13.24 1.09 5.28
C VAL A 141 -12.01 0.23 5.57
N LEU A 142 -11.61 -0.59 4.60
CA LEU A 142 -10.41 -1.43 4.68
C LEU A 142 -9.25 -0.77 3.94
N GLY A 143 -8.11 -0.63 4.61
CA GLY A 143 -6.84 -0.21 4.00
C GLY A 143 -6.12 -1.39 3.33
N SER A 144 -5.18 -1.08 2.45
CA SER A 144 -4.42 -2.09 1.70
C SER A 144 -2.92 -1.77 1.56
N ALA A 145 -2.38 -0.92 2.44
CA ALA A 145 -0.94 -0.72 2.53
C ALA A 145 -0.27 -2.01 3.06
N ASN A 146 0.92 -2.34 2.58
CA ASN A 146 1.72 -3.44 3.15
C ASN A 146 2.82 -2.93 4.08
N VAL A 147 3.50 -3.84 4.78
CA VAL A 147 4.50 -3.50 5.79
C VAL A 147 5.73 -2.80 5.20
N ASP A 148 6.10 -3.14 3.96
CA ASP A 148 7.31 -2.62 3.29
C ASP A 148 7.11 -1.17 2.83
N GLU A 149 5.97 -0.87 2.19
CA GLU A 149 5.57 0.50 1.84
C GLU A 149 5.36 1.38 3.09
N SER A 150 4.79 0.80 4.15
CA SER A 150 4.63 1.48 5.43
C SER A 150 5.98 1.83 6.05
N LEU A 151 6.97 0.94 5.94
CA LEU A 151 8.31 1.15 6.47
C LEU A 151 9.04 2.30 5.76
N THR A 152 8.94 2.39 4.44
CA THR A 152 9.55 3.48 3.64
C THR A 152 8.72 4.77 3.67
N GLY A 153 7.46 4.66 4.08
CA GLY A 153 6.47 5.73 4.00
C GLY A 153 6.11 6.08 2.56
N TYR A 154 6.19 5.09 1.66
CA TYR A 154 5.82 5.20 0.24
C TYR A 154 4.30 5.10 0.07
N PHE A 155 3.61 6.13 0.55
CA PHE A 155 2.17 6.34 0.39
C PHE A 155 1.83 7.82 0.58
N THR A 156 0.65 8.25 0.12
CA THR A 156 0.21 9.63 0.34
C THR A 156 -0.43 9.76 1.71
N LYS A 157 0.03 10.71 2.53
CA LYS A 157 -0.61 10.94 3.83
C LYS A 157 -2.08 11.34 3.61
N TYR A 158 -2.99 10.56 4.22
CA TYR A 158 -4.45 10.68 4.11
C TYR A 158 -5.07 10.30 2.76
N ASP A 159 -4.42 9.42 1.98
CA ASP A 159 -5.10 8.68 0.90
C ASP A 159 -5.78 7.40 1.42
N CYS A 160 -6.12 6.45 0.54
CA CYS A 160 -6.72 5.17 0.93
C CYS A 160 -5.81 4.24 1.77
N SER A 161 -4.55 4.63 2.05
CA SER A 161 -3.75 4.04 3.13
C SER A 161 -4.30 4.39 4.53
N SER A 162 -5.13 5.44 4.62
CA SER A 162 -5.87 5.87 5.81
C SER A 162 -7.31 5.37 5.73
N ALA A 163 -7.61 4.38 6.55
CA ALA A 163 -8.85 3.63 6.62
C ALA A 163 -9.16 3.30 8.09
N ASP A 164 -10.20 2.51 8.36
CA ASP A 164 -10.57 2.16 9.73
C ASP A 164 -9.65 1.05 10.28
N ILE A 165 -9.40 0.02 9.46
CA ILE A 165 -8.49 -1.09 9.77
C ILE A 165 -7.78 -1.56 8.49
N ASN A 166 -6.57 -2.11 8.62
CA ASN A 166 -5.83 -2.69 7.51
C ASN A 166 -5.43 -4.16 7.81
N PRO A 167 -6.07 -5.14 7.15
CA PRO A 167 -5.80 -6.56 7.42
C PRO A 167 -4.43 -7.03 6.89
N ILE A 168 -3.79 -6.29 5.98
CA ILE A 168 -2.53 -6.68 5.33
C ILE A 168 -1.34 -5.78 5.69
N GLY A 169 -1.56 -4.74 6.51
CA GLY A 169 -0.53 -3.76 6.87
C GLY A 169 0.69 -4.32 7.61
N GLY A 170 0.55 -5.50 8.22
CA GLY A 170 1.65 -6.22 8.85
C GLY A 170 2.30 -7.30 7.98
N ILE A 171 1.95 -7.44 6.69
CA ILE A 171 2.42 -8.54 5.81
C ILE A 171 3.38 -7.99 4.75
N SER A 172 4.44 -8.74 4.43
CA SER A 172 5.41 -8.39 3.38
C SER A 172 4.79 -8.41 1.98
N LYS A 173 5.30 -7.58 1.06
CA LYS A 173 4.88 -7.60 -0.35
C LYS A 173 5.11 -8.96 -1.00
N MET A 174 6.20 -9.63 -0.62
CA MET A 174 6.55 -10.96 -1.15
C MET A 174 5.55 -12.02 -0.69
N ASP A 175 5.17 -12.01 0.59
CA ASP A 175 4.18 -12.95 1.12
C ASP A 175 2.78 -12.66 0.56
N LEU A 176 2.44 -11.39 0.32
CA LEU A 176 1.20 -11.03 -0.36
C LEU A 176 1.15 -11.61 -1.78
N LYS A 177 2.24 -11.54 -2.56
CA LYS A 177 2.30 -12.17 -3.89
C LYS A 177 2.12 -13.69 -3.80
N SER A 178 2.82 -14.34 -2.86
CA SER A 178 2.70 -15.78 -2.62
C SER A 178 1.28 -16.18 -2.18
N PHE A 179 0.66 -15.38 -1.32
CA PHE A 179 -0.71 -15.61 -0.85
C PHE A 179 -1.73 -15.46 -1.98
N LEU A 180 -1.59 -14.46 -2.85
CA LEU A 180 -2.45 -14.30 -4.02
C LEU A 180 -2.30 -15.48 -5.00
N ALA A 181 -1.09 -16.00 -5.20
CA ALA A 181 -0.85 -17.17 -6.05
C ALA A 181 -1.53 -18.42 -5.46
N TYR A 182 -1.39 -18.64 -4.15
CA TYR A 182 -2.10 -19.69 -3.43
C TYR A 182 -3.63 -19.53 -3.57
N CYS A 183 -4.16 -18.31 -3.42
CA CYS A 183 -5.59 -18.07 -3.55
C CYS A 183 -6.13 -18.32 -4.96
N ALA A 184 -5.34 -18.03 -5.99
CA ALA A 184 -5.72 -18.29 -7.38
C ALA A 184 -5.99 -19.78 -7.60
N GLU A 185 -5.21 -20.65 -6.97
CA GLU A 185 -5.34 -22.11 -7.05
C GLU A 185 -6.41 -22.64 -6.10
N GLN A 186 -6.34 -22.29 -4.82
CA GLN A 186 -7.22 -22.91 -3.81
C GLN A 186 -8.66 -22.43 -3.88
N PHE A 187 -8.88 -21.16 -4.21
CA PHE A 187 -10.22 -20.58 -4.32
C PHE A 187 -10.70 -20.45 -5.77
N GLN A 188 -9.92 -20.93 -6.74
CA GLN A 188 -10.24 -20.87 -8.18
C GLN A 188 -10.54 -19.43 -8.65
N LEU A 189 -9.76 -18.46 -8.14
CA LEU A 189 -9.85 -17.04 -8.47
C LEU A 189 -8.89 -16.72 -9.62
N THR A 190 -9.30 -16.99 -10.85
CA THR A 190 -8.44 -16.86 -12.04
C THR A 190 -8.04 -15.42 -12.34
N ALA A 191 -8.85 -14.43 -11.95
CA ALA A 191 -8.54 -13.02 -12.10
C ALA A 191 -7.23 -12.63 -11.37
N LEU A 192 -6.87 -13.35 -10.30
CA LEU A 192 -5.63 -13.12 -9.56
C LEU A 192 -4.38 -13.39 -10.41
N ARG A 193 -4.43 -14.29 -11.40
CA ARG A 193 -3.28 -14.54 -12.29
C ARG A 193 -2.96 -13.31 -13.14
N GLY A 194 -3.98 -12.65 -13.67
CA GLY A 194 -3.82 -11.39 -14.41
C GLY A 194 -3.33 -10.25 -13.52
N ILE A 195 -3.75 -10.21 -12.26
CA ILE A 195 -3.27 -9.22 -11.28
C ILE A 195 -1.79 -9.44 -10.93
N LEU A 196 -1.37 -10.69 -10.73
CA LEU A 196 0.01 -11.05 -10.41
C LEU A 196 0.99 -10.82 -11.56
N ALA A 197 0.53 -11.03 -12.80
CA ALA A 197 1.34 -10.79 -14.00
C ALA A 197 1.47 -9.29 -14.36
N ALA A 198 0.56 -8.44 -13.86
CA ALA A 198 0.59 -7.02 -14.14
C ALA A 198 1.77 -6.34 -13.42
N PRO A 199 2.47 -5.39 -14.08
CA PRO A 199 3.53 -4.63 -13.44
C PRO A 199 2.96 -3.74 -12.32
N PRO A 200 3.58 -3.72 -11.11
CA PRO A 200 3.15 -2.85 -10.03
C PRO A 200 3.46 -1.39 -10.38
N THR A 201 2.41 -0.63 -10.66
CA THR A 201 2.48 0.78 -11.07
C THR A 201 1.28 1.55 -10.51
N ALA A 202 1.48 2.85 -10.26
CA ALA A 202 0.41 3.76 -9.90
C ALA A 202 -0.05 4.55 -11.13
N GLU A 203 -1.28 4.29 -11.62
CA GLU A 203 -1.90 5.00 -12.74
C GLU A 203 -2.43 6.39 -12.31
N LEU A 204 -1.54 7.24 -11.77
CA LEU A 204 -1.87 8.58 -11.26
C LEU A 204 -1.36 9.71 -12.16
N GLU A 205 -0.57 9.39 -13.18
CA GLU A 205 -0.04 10.33 -14.17
C GLU A 205 -0.49 9.92 -15.58
N PRO A 206 -0.60 10.88 -16.52
CA PRO A 206 -0.88 10.57 -17.91
C PRO A 206 0.12 9.57 -18.48
N LEU A 207 -0.39 8.55 -19.17
CA LEU A 207 0.43 7.58 -19.89
C LEU A 207 1.22 8.31 -20.98
N LYS A 208 2.53 8.11 -21.03
CA LYS A 208 3.37 8.66 -22.10
C LYS A 208 3.36 7.65 -23.25
N ASP A 209 2.83 8.05 -24.41
CA ASP A 209 2.69 7.18 -25.58
C ASP A 209 1.93 5.86 -25.32
N GLY A 210 0.97 5.89 -24.38
CA GLY A 210 0.20 4.70 -23.97
C GLY A 210 0.98 3.71 -23.09
N GLN A 211 2.20 4.05 -22.65
CA GLN A 211 3.01 3.24 -21.76
C GLN A 211 3.04 3.83 -20.34
N LEU A 212 3.04 2.93 -19.36
CA LEU A 212 3.18 3.25 -17.93
C LEU A 212 4.56 3.88 -17.69
N SER A 213 4.59 5.05 -17.04
CA SER A 213 5.83 5.83 -16.89
C SER A 213 6.82 5.22 -15.88
N GLN A 214 6.37 4.49 -14.85
CA GLN A 214 7.28 4.04 -13.78
C GLN A 214 6.71 2.91 -12.91
N THR A 215 7.58 2.06 -12.37
CA THR A 215 7.24 1.03 -11.38
C THR A 215 7.48 1.50 -9.96
N ASP A 216 6.73 0.96 -9.00
CA ASP A 216 6.85 1.33 -7.57
C ASP A 216 8.29 1.16 -7.04
N GLU A 217 8.99 0.10 -7.45
CA GLU A 217 10.37 -0.16 -7.03
C GLU A 217 11.37 0.86 -7.60
N SER A 218 11.10 1.35 -8.82
CA SER A 218 11.90 2.42 -9.43
C SER A 218 11.67 3.75 -8.71
N ASP A 219 10.41 4.08 -8.36
CA ASP A 219 10.08 5.27 -7.58
C ASP A 219 10.66 5.24 -6.16
N MET A 220 10.59 4.09 -5.49
CA MET A 220 11.20 3.91 -4.17
C MET A 220 12.74 3.88 -4.23
N GLY A 221 13.33 3.56 -5.38
CA GLY A 221 14.77 3.35 -5.55
C GLY A 221 15.30 2.09 -4.83
N MET A 222 14.42 1.14 -4.50
CA MET A 222 14.73 -0.10 -3.81
C MET A 222 13.73 -1.20 -4.19
N MET A 223 14.24 -2.42 -4.30
CA MET A 223 13.39 -3.60 -4.54
C MET A 223 12.68 -4.04 -3.25
N TYR A 224 11.50 -4.64 -3.36
CA TYR A 224 10.78 -5.20 -2.21
C TYR A 224 11.59 -6.30 -1.50
N SER A 225 12.39 -7.08 -2.25
CA SER A 225 13.30 -8.09 -1.69
C SER A 225 14.38 -7.45 -0.80
N GLU A 226 14.92 -6.31 -1.19
CA GLU A 226 15.89 -5.53 -0.41
C GLU A 226 15.25 -4.93 0.83
N LEU A 227 14.04 -4.34 0.69
CA LEU A 227 13.28 -3.75 1.80
C LEU A 227 12.98 -4.74 2.90
N SER A 228 12.62 -5.98 2.54
CA SER A 228 12.36 -7.05 3.50
C SER A 228 13.60 -7.38 4.35
N VAL A 229 14.79 -7.43 3.74
CA VAL A 229 16.07 -7.62 4.44
C VAL A 229 16.38 -6.43 5.34
N ILE A 230 16.27 -5.21 4.82
CA ILE A 230 16.51 -3.97 5.55
C ILE A 230 15.57 -3.84 6.75
N GLY A 231 14.27 -4.16 6.59
CA GLY A 231 13.27 -4.13 7.65
C GLY A 231 13.64 -5.05 8.81
N ARG A 232 14.03 -6.29 8.51
CA ARG A 232 14.53 -7.24 9.51
C ARG A 232 15.81 -6.75 10.19
N LEU A 233 16.79 -6.25 9.44
CA LEU A 233 18.02 -5.70 10.04
C LEU A 233 17.72 -4.52 10.98
N ARG A 234 16.88 -3.59 10.57
CA ARG A 234 16.48 -2.42 11.36
C ARG A 234 15.76 -2.81 12.65
N LYS A 235 14.73 -3.66 12.55
CA LYS A 235 13.81 -3.93 13.66
C LYS A 235 14.17 -5.15 14.47
N ILE A 236 14.57 -6.25 13.85
CA ILE A 236 14.93 -7.50 14.54
C ILE A 236 16.37 -7.43 15.01
N SER A 237 17.32 -7.18 14.09
CA SER A 237 18.76 -7.08 14.40
C SER A 237 19.19 -5.74 14.98
N LYS A 238 18.26 -4.80 15.21
CA LYS A 238 18.47 -3.51 15.89
C LYS A 238 19.56 -2.65 15.23
N CYS A 239 19.71 -2.74 13.91
CA CYS A 239 20.74 -2.00 13.19
C CYS A 239 20.34 -0.55 12.93
N GLY A 240 21.22 0.40 13.27
CA GLY A 240 21.21 1.77 12.75
C GLY A 240 21.93 1.85 11.40
N PRO A 241 22.16 3.06 10.84
CA PRO A 241 22.74 3.19 9.51
C PRO A 241 24.10 2.49 9.35
N PHE A 242 25.05 2.78 10.25
CA PHE A 242 26.39 2.22 10.16
C PHE A 242 26.42 0.70 10.37
N SER A 243 25.75 0.19 11.40
CA SER A 243 25.72 -1.27 11.64
C SER A 243 24.96 -2.04 10.56
N MET A 244 23.96 -1.42 9.93
CA MET A 244 23.28 -2.00 8.77
C MET A 244 24.23 -2.09 7.58
N PHE A 245 24.98 -1.01 7.29
CA PHE A 245 26.01 -1.01 6.25
C PHE A 245 27.03 -2.13 6.46
N CYS A 246 27.64 -2.24 7.65
CA CYS A 246 28.62 -3.30 7.95
C CYS A 246 28.08 -4.72 7.77
N LYS A 247 26.77 -4.95 7.96
CA LYS A 247 26.16 -6.26 7.69
C LYS A 247 25.91 -6.48 6.21
N LEU A 248 25.40 -5.46 5.52
CA LEU A 248 25.00 -5.57 4.12
C LEU A 248 26.20 -5.69 3.18
N ILE A 249 27.36 -5.10 3.49
CA ILE A 249 28.57 -5.29 2.68
C ILE A 249 28.98 -6.76 2.58
N HIS A 250 28.71 -7.57 3.62
CA HIS A 250 28.99 -9.00 3.60
C HIS A 250 27.83 -9.78 2.99
N LEU A 251 26.59 -9.41 3.27
CA LEU A 251 25.41 -10.12 2.77
C LEU A 251 25.21 -9.93 1.25
N TRP A 252 25.60 -8.78 0.71
CA TRP A 252 25.42 -8.42 -0.70
C TRP A 252 26.76 -8.38 -1.47
N ARG A 253 27.83 -8.96 -0.91
CA ARG A 253 29.19 -8.91 -1.48
C ARG A 253 29.28 -9.42 -2.92
N ASP A 254 28.44 -10.38 -3.30
CA ASP A 254 28.50 -11.04 -4.61
C ASP A 254 27.71 -10.27 -5.69
N VAL A 255 26.93 -9.26 -5.29
CA VAL A 255 26.01 -8.52 -6.17
C VAL A 255 26.21 -7.01 -6.14
N LEU A 256 26.77 -6.44 -5.06
CA LEU A 256 26.93 -5.00 -4.88
C LEU A 256 28.30 -4.64 -4.30
N SER A 257 28.89 -3.55 -4.79
CA SER A 257 30.10 -2.97 -4.22
C SER A 257 29.83 -2.25 -2.90
N PRO A 258 30.85 -2.03 -2.03
CA PRO A 258 30.68 -1.26 -0.80
C PRO A 258 30.05 0.13 -1.02
N ILE A 259 30.42 0.83 -2.10
CA ILE A 259 29.85 2.13 -2.47
C ILE A 259 28.33 2.01 -2.75
N GLN A 260 27.92 0.99 -3.51
CA GLN A 260 26.50 0.77 -3.83
C GLN A 260 25.69 0.41 -2.58
N VAL A 261 26.25 -0.40 -1.67
CA VAL A 261 25.63 -0.71 -0.39
C VAL A 261 25.47 0.55 0.46
N ALA A 262 26.51 1.39 0.55
CA ALA A 262 26.46 2.66 1.26
C ALA A 262 25.36 3.58 0.71
N GLN A 263 25.25 3.71 -0.63
CA GLN A 263 24.21 4.50 -1.28
C GLN A 263 22.80 3.99 -0.92
N LYS A 264 22.56 2.68 -0.99
CA LYS A 264 21.27 2.08 -0.63
C LYS A 264 20.91 2.31 0.84
N VAL A 265 21.85 2.09 1.76
CA VAL A 265 21.63 2.32 3.21
C VAL A 265 21.31 3.79 3.48
N LYS A 266 22.08 4.71 2.90
CA LYS A 266 21.86 6.15 3.06
C LYS A 266 20.50 6.59 2.49
N HIS A 267 20.16 6.11 1.30
CA HIS A 267 18.86 6.36 0.67
C HIS A 267 17.71 5.86 1.55
N PHE A 268 17.78 4.62 2.03
CA PHE A 268 16.77 4.06 2.93
C PHE A 268 16.56 4.91 4.18
N PHE A 269 17.63 5.22 4.94
CA PHE A 269 17.49 5.96 6.20
C PHE A 269 17.02 7.41 5.98
N ARG A 270 17.43 8.04 4.88
CA ARG A 270 16.92 9.36 4.49
C ARG A 270 15.41 9.29 4.24
N MET A 271 14.95 8.40 3.37
CA MET A 271 13.52 8.27 3.04
C MET A 271 12.67 7.85 4.24
N TYR A 272 13.14 6.86 5.02
CA TYR A 272 12.52 6.43 6.27
C TYR A 272 12.34 7.62 7.23
N SER A 273 13.39 8.41 7.46
CA SER A 273 13.35 9.51 8.43
C SER A 273 12.49 10.69 7.97
N VAL A 274 12.50 11.03 6.66
CA VAL A 274 11.63 12.06 6.08
C VAL A 274 10.15 11.67 6.20
N ASN A 275 9.84 10.40 5.94
CA ASN A 275 8.46 9.93 5.89
C ASN A 275 7.92 9.39 7.22
N ARG A 276 8.74 9.26 8.27
CA ARG A 276 8.31 8.62 9.52
C ARG A 276 7.07 9.27 10.14
N HIS A 277 6.91 10.57 9.98
CA HIS A 277 5.73 11.30 10.43
C HIS A 277 4.40 10.75 9.88
N LYS A 278 4.41 10.04 8.74
CA LYS A 278 3.22 9.38 8.18
C LYS A 278 2.76 8.19 9.05
N MET A 279 3.70 7.52 9.73
CA MET A 279 3.41 6.36 10.57
C MET A 279 2.68 6.69 11.87
N THR A 280 2.76 7.94 12.31
CA THR A 280 2.00 8.41 13.49
C THR A 280 0.49 8.42 13.27
N THR A 281 0.05 8.44 12.01
CA THR A 281 -1.37 8.47 11.63
C THR A 281 -1.71 7.38 10.62
N VAL A 282 -0.92 6.29 10.59
CA VAL A 282 -1.22 5.14 9.72
C VAL A 282 -2.42 4.37 10.29
N THR A 283 -3.16 3.72 9.40
CA THR A 283 -4.27 2.83 9.78
C THR A 283 -3.80 1.71 10.71
N PRO A 284 -4.51 1.41 11.82
CA PRO A 284 -4.20 0.28 12.67
C PRO A 284 -4.27 -1.02 11.86
N SER A 285 -3.22 -1.82 11.94
CA SER A 285 -3.02 -2.97 11.07
C SER A 285 -2.96 -4.28 11.86
N TYR A 286 -3.39 -5.38 11.23
CA TYR A 286 -3.14 -6.73 11.77
C TYR A 286 -1.63 -6.95 11.96
N HIS A 287 -1.24 -7.47 13.12
CA HIS A 287 0.15 -7.76 13.42
C HIS A 287 0.53 -9.15 12.90
N ALA A 288 1.45 -9.22 11.95
CA ALA A 288 1.99 -10.49 11.44
C ALA A 288 3.52 -10.50 11.51
N GLU A 289 4.16 -9.53 10.88
CA GLU A 289 5.61 -9.48 10.78
C GLU A 289 6.29 -8.90 12.03
N SER A 290 7.35 -9.58 12.49
CA SER A 290 8.17 -9.16 13.63
C SER A 290 9.05 -7.93 13.35
N TYR A 291 8.97 -7.36 12.14
CA TYR A 291 9.63 -6.11 11.77
C TYR A 291 8.68 -4.95 11.47
N SER A 292 7.42 -5.05 11.91
CA SER A 292 6.41 -4.00 11.71
C SER A 292 6.92 -2.60 12.12
N PRO A 293 6.66 -1.55 11.31
CA PRO A 293 6.97 -0.17 11.64
C PRO A 293 5.85 0.54 12.42
N ASP A 294 4.82 -0.16 12.91
CA ASP A 294 3.71 0.44 13.67
C ASP A 294 4.21 1.28 14.86
N ASP A 295 3.84 2.56 14.88
CA ASP A 295 4.30 3.51 15.90
C ASP A 295 3.42 3.51 17.16
N ASN A 296 2.22 2.93 17.10
CA ASN A 296 1.27 2.98 18.21
C ASN A 296 1.66 2.07 19.36
N ARG A 297 2.20 0.88 19.07
CA ARG A 297 2.45 -0.15 20.08
C ARG A 297 3.78 -0.86 19.87
N PHE A 298 4.15 -1.19 18.63
CA PHE A 298 5.21 -2.15 18.37
C PHE A 298 6.59 -1.52 18.15
N ASP A 299 6.67 -0.37 17.50
CA ASP A 299 7.92 0.29 17.09
C ASP A 299 7.92 1.78 17.42
N LEU A 300 7.96 2.07 18.72
CA LEU A 300 8.05 3.44 19.25
C LEU A 300 9.35 4.12 18.79
N ARG A 301 9.23 5.20 18.02
CA ARG A 301 10.38 5.92 17.44
C ARG A 301 10.13 7.43 17.40
N PRO A 302 11.17 8.28 17.33
CA PRO A 302 11.00 9.67 16.93
C PRO A 302 10.31 9.75 15.56
N PHE A 303 9.59 10.85 15.32
CA PHE A 303 9.04 11.18 14.00
C PHE A 303 9.53 12.53 13.47
N LEU A 304 10.34 13.23 14.27
CA LEU A 304 11.12 14.40 13.89
C LEU A 304 12.60 14.05 14.01
N TYR A 305 13.22 13.69 12.88
CA TYR A 305 14.63 13.31 12.80
C TYR A 305 15.47 14.41 12.16
N ASN A 306 16.78 14.44 12.46
CA ASN A 306 17.74 15.00 11.51
C ASN A 306 17.89 14.02 10.34
N THR A 307 17.24 14.34 9.22
CA THR A 307 17.18 13.46 8.03
C THR A 307 18.48 13.35 7.25
N HIS A 308 19.50 14.14 7.60
CA HIS A 308 20.82 14.07 6.96
C HIS A 308 21.72 13.01 7.59
N TRP A 309 21.43 12.56 8.81
CA TRP A 309 22.21 11.52 9.51
C TRP A 309 23.73 11.77 9.48
N ASN A 310 24.13 13.05 9.59
CA ASN A 310 25.49 13.53 9.27
C ASN A 310 26.60 12.64 9.86
N TRP A 311 26.54 12.37 11.16
CA TRP A 311 27.54 11.56 11.85
C TRP A 311 27.58 10.13 11.30
N GLN A 312 26.42 9.48 11.24
CA GLN A 312 26.32 8.08 10.83
C GLN A 312 26.73 7.88 9.37
N PHE A 313 26.38 8.83 8.50
CA PHE A 313 26.72 8.77 7.08
C PHE A 313 28.21 9.05 6.86
N GLN A 314 28.82 9.95 7.64
CA GLN A 314 30.27 10.15 7.63
C GLN A 314 31.03 8.90 8.09
N CYS A 315 30.55 8.19 9.12
CA CYS A 315 31.14 6.91 9.52
C CYS A 315 31.09 5.87 8.38
N ILE A 316 29.99 5.81 7.62
CA ILE A 316 29.88 4.93 6.45
C ILE A 316 30.91 5.33 5.40
N ASP A 317 31.02 6.62 5.08
CA ASP A 317 31.96 7.11 4.06
C ASP A 317 33.40 6.77 4.42
N ASN A 318 33.80 7.01 5.67
CA ASN A 318 35.14 6.65 6.14
C ASN A 318 35.41 5.14 5.95
N GLN A 319 34.44 4.28 6.28
CA GLN A 319 34.59 2.83 6.14
C GLN A 319 34.67 2.39 4.68
N VAL A 320 33.93 3.04 3.78
CA VAL A 320 34.02 2.77 2.33
C VAL A 320 35.42 3.10 1.81
N THR A 321 35.97 4.27 2.16
CA THR A 321 37.33 4.66 1.76
C THR A 321 38.38 3.65 2.24
N HIS A 322 38.31 3.18 3.48
CA HIS A 322 39.24 2.17 3.99
C HIS A 322 39.17 0.84 3.22
N HIS A 323 38.00 0.47 2.70
CA HIS A 323 37.85 -0.74 1.90
C HIS A 323 38.40 -0.59 0.48
N ASP A 324 38.27 0.58 -0.13
CA ASP A 324 38.84 0.86 -1.45
C ASP A 324 40.38 0.86 -1.38
N ASP A 325 40.97 1.41 -0.32
CA ASP A 325 42.43 1.41 -0.12
C ASP A 325 42.99 -0.01 0.01
N LEU A 326 42.29 -0.92 0.71
CA LEU A 326 42.70 -2.33 0.87
C LEU A 326 42.59 -3.15 -0.42
N LEU A 327 41.72 -2.78 -1.35
CA LEU A 327 41.59 -3.44 -2.66
C LEU A 327 42.63 -2.96 -3.68
N ILE A 328 43.30 -1.83 -3.42
CA ILE A 328 44.38 -1.30 -4.26
C ILE A 328 45.75 -1.88 -3.85
N GLU A 329 45.87 -2.41 -2.63
CA GLU A 329 47.10 -3.03 -2.10
C GLU A 329 47.23 -4.55 -2.39
N GLU A 330 46.20 -5.21 -2.94
CA GLU A 330 46.22 -6.61 -3.43
C GLU A 330 46.42 -6.72 -4.95
#